data_AF-A0A844ND68-F1
#
_entry.id   AF-A0A844ND68-F1
#
_cell.length_a   1.000
_cell.length_b   1.000
_cell.length_c   1.000
_cell.angle_alpha   90.00
_cell.angle_beta   90.00
_cell.angle_gamma   90.00
#
_symmetry.space_group_name_H-M   'P 1'
#
loop_
_entity.id
_entity.type
_entity.pdbx_description
1 polymer ?
#
loop_
_entity_poly.entity_id
_entity_poly.type
_entity_poly.pdbx_seq_one_letter_code
_entity_poly.pdbx_strand_id
1 'polypeptide(L)'
;MFSAYLAPTEYDQPKPIDGEYPATVFETYAEFQYLGRKVLARISAQGSMNADGNPGRVIVKGDDVEITWNGSAPYKPFEYARSDEREIRYDLSLIASLVPEEFDQPHPLTDNPYGFKCRTRSIDIEFGVLEKYRARLDGYIQFPVMDAPCVVKPLEGEPLKCLVVFDEETIFLAKRYGRGVHDRLVAKAVNELQALLP
;
A
#
# COMPACT_ATOMS: atom_id res chain seq x y z
N MET A 1 0.43 -25.09 -13.78
CA MET A 1 -0.85 -24.52 -13.32
C MET A 1 -0.58 -23.91 -11.96
N PHE A 2 -0.68 -22.58 -11.84
CA PHE A 2 -0.41 -21.88 -10.59
C PHE A 2 -1.73 -21.42 -9.99
N SER A 3 -1.94 -21.73 -8.71
CA SER A 3 -3.05 -21.17 -7.94
C SER A 3 -2.81 -19.67 -7.76
N ALA A 4 -3.80 -18.86 -8.13
CA ALA A 4 -3.76 -17.42 -7.96
C ALA A 4 -4.97 -16.95 -7.15
N TYR A 5 -4.91 -15.71 -6.67
CA TYR A 5 -6.05 -15.00 -6.11
C TYR A 5 -6.25 -13.68 -6.85
N LEU A 6 -7.49 -13.21 -6.91
CA LEU A 6 -7.81 -11.92 -7.49
C LEU A 6 -7.51 -10.80 -6.49
N ALA A 7 -6.91 -9.71 -6.97
CA ALA A 7 -6.70 -8.50 -6.20
C ALA A 7 -7.25 -7.29 -6.97
N PRO A 8 -8.00 -6.40 -6.30
CA PRO A 8 -8.45 -5.15 -6.90
C PRO A 8 -7.26 -4.24 -7.19
N THR A 9 -7.42 -3.33 -8.16
CA THR A 9 -6.49 -2.22 -8.37
C THR A 9 -7.10 -0.88 -8.00
N GLU A 10 -8.43 -0.83 -7.85
CA GLU A 10 -9.20 0.37 -7.53
C GLU A 10 -10.23 0.08 -6.44
N TYR A 11 -10.64 1.11 -5.69
CA TYR A 11 -11.80 1.02 -4.80
C TYR A 11 -13.09 0.96 -5.62
N ASP A 12 -14.17 0.50 -4.98
CA ASP A 12 -15.49 0.34 -5.58
C ASP A 12 -15.45 -0.54 -6.85
N GLN A 13 -14.46 -1.43 -6.92
CA GLN A 13 -14.21 -2.30 -8.07
C GLN A 13 -14.95 -3.62 -7.90
N PRO A 14 -15.83 -4.00 -8.86
CA PRO A 14 -16.57 -5.24 -8.77
C PRO A 14 -15.67 -6.46 -8.93
N LYS A 15 -15.96 -7.52 -8.16
CA LYS A 15 -15.28 -8.82 -8.32
C LYS A 15 -15.59 -9.42 -9.72
N PRO A 16 -14.56 -9.89 -10.45
CA PRO A 16 -14.76 -10.64 -11.69
C PRO A 16 -15.62 -11.89 -11.49
N ILE A 17 -16.51 -12.14 -12.44
CA ILE A 17 -17.31 -13.38 -12.50
C ILE A 17 -16.57 -14.51 -13.22
N ASP A 18 -17.10 -15.72 -13.12
CA ASP A 18 -16.58 -16.90 -13.81
C ASP A 18 -16.41 -16.66 -15.32
N GLY A 19 -15.24 -17.02 -15.84
CA GLY A 19 -14.93 -16.79 -17.25
C GLY A 19 -13.44 -16.87 -17.56
N GLU A 20 -13.14 -16.70 -18.85
CA GLU A 20 -11.77 -16.63 -19.37
C GLU A 20 -11.47 -15.22 -19.87
N TYR A 21 -10.44 -14.60 -19.30
CA TYR A 21 -10.04 -13.23 -19.60
C TYR A 21 -8.67 -13.21 -20.29
N PRO A 22 -8.54 -12.57 -21.47
CA PRO A 22 -7.24 -12.27 -22.04
C PRO A 22 -6.41 -11.43 -21.06
N ALA A 23 -5.16 -11.80 -20.88
CA ALA A 23 -4.29 -11.22 -19.86
C ALA A 23 -2.87 -10.97 -20.37
N THR A 24 -2.16 -10.09 -19.69
CA THR A 24 -0.70 -9.95 -19.80
C THR A 24 -0.09 -10.57 -18.56
N VAL A 25 0.78 -11.56 -18.74
CA VAL A 25 1.30 -12.39 -17.65
C VAL A 25 2.73 -11.99 -17.33
N PHE A 26 2.96 -11.62 -16.08
CA PHE A 26 4.24 -11.23 -15.51
C PHE A 26 4.79 -12.34 -14.62
N GLU A 27 5.92 -12.06 -13.98
CA GLU A 27 6.61 -13.05 -13.17
C GLU A 27 5.75 -13.56 -12.00
N THR A 28 5.10 -12.66 -11.28
CA THR A 28 4.40 -12.99 -10.03
C THR A 28 2.89 -12.75 -10.10
N TYR A 29 2.39 -12.24 -11.21
CA TYR A 29 0.98 -11.89 -11.42
C TYR A 29 0.60 -11.86 -12.90
N ALA A 30 -0.70 -11.79 -13.18
CA ALA A 30 -1.24 -11.45 -14.49
C ALA A 30 -2.20 -10.26 -14.38
N GLU A 31 -2.22 -9.42 -15.40
CA GLU A 31 -3.15 -8.29 -15.52
C GLU A 31 -4.20 -8.60 -16.59
N PHE A 32 -5.46 -8.34 -16.29
CA PHE A 32 -6.54 -8.41 -17.28
C PHE A 32 -7.55 -7.28 -17.06
N GLN A 33 -8.47 -7.12 -18.02
CA GLN A 33 -9.52 -6.09 -17.95
C GLN A 33 -10.86 -6.75 -17.63
N TYR A 34 -11.60 -6.16 -16.68
CA TYR A 34 -12.97 -6.54 -16.35
C TYR A 34 -13.81 -5.28 -16.21
N LEU A 35 -14.90 -5.18 -16.98
CA LEU A 35 -15.79 -4.01 -17.00
C LEU A 35 -15.05 -2.66 -17.20
N GLY A 36 -13.99 -2.68 -18.03
CA GLY A 36 -13.18 -1.49 -18.33
C GLY A 36 -12.17 -1.10 -17.25
N ARG A 37 -11.99 -1.93 -16.20
CA ARG A 37 -11.02 -1.71 -15.12
C ARG A 37 -9.97 -2.81 -15.11
N LYS A 38 -8.74 -2.46 -14.74
CA LYS A 38 -7.64 -3.42 -14.59
C LYS A 38 -7.91 -4.30 -13.35
N VAL A 39 -7.61 -5.58 -13.43
CA VAL A 39 -7.62 -6.51 -12.29
C VAL A 39 -6.30 -7.28 -12.28
N LEU A 40 -5.81 -7.62 -11.09
CA LEU A 40 -4.64 -8.49 -10.93
C LEU A 40 -5.06 -9.89 -10.51
N ALA A 41 -4.51 -10.91 -11.15
CA ALA A 41 -4.46 -12.27 -10.63
C ALA A 41 -3.03 -12.51 -10.09
N ARG A 42 -2.88 -12.60 -8.77
CA ARG A 42 -1.57 -12.74 -8.11
C ARG A 42 -1.34 -14.19 -7.72
N ILE A 43 -0.15 -14.71 -8.00
CA ILE A 43 0.19 -16.08 -7.59
C ILE A 43 0.26 -16.15 -6.06
N SER A 44 -0.39 -17.16 -5.48
CA SER A 44 -0.25 -17.45 -4.05
C SER A 44 1.16 -17.96 -3.74
N ALA A 45 1.88 -17.30 -2.82
CA ALA A 45 3.16 -17.68 -2.20
C ALA A 45 4.32 -18.14 -3.12
N GLN A 46 5.45 -17.43 -3.10
CA GLN A 46 6.79 -17.80 -3.63
C GLN A 46 6.87 -18.41 -5.06
N GLY A 47 5.77 -18.41 -5.82
CA GLY A 47 5.73 -18.84 -7.20
C GLY A 47 6.18 -17.73 -8.15
N SER A 48 7.03 -18.09 -9.10
CA SER A 48 7.45 -17.24 -10.22
C SER A 48 7.16 -17.98 -11.52
N MET A 49 6.62 -17.25 -12.48
CA MET A 49 6.43 -17.68 -13.87
C MET A 49 7.46 -16.97 -14.72
N ASN A 50 8.10 -17.69 -15.63
CA ASN A 50 9.00 -17.04 -16.59
C ASN A 50 8.21 -16.40 -17.74
N ALA A 51 7.23 -15.54 -17.43
CA ALA A 51 6.28 -14.98 -18.39
C ALA A 51 6.59 -13.53 -18.81
N ASP A 52 7.28 -12.74 -17.97
CA ASP A 52 7.80 -11.38 -18.25
C ASP A 52 7.01 -10.53 -19.29
N GLY A 53 5.71 -10.34 -19.06
CA GLY A 53 4.84 -9.49 -19.89
C GLY A 53 4.27 -10.17 -21.14
N ASN A 54 4.30 -11.51 -21.22
CA ASN A 54 3.77 -12.25 -22.36
C ASN A 54 2.23 -12.36 -22.34
N PRO A 55 1.58 -12.44 -23.52
CA PRO A 55 0.15 -12.70 -23.60
C PRO A 55 -0.24 -14.03 -22.97
N GLY A 56 -1.35 -14.03 -22.26
CA GLY A 56 -1.88 -15.20 -21.58
C GLY A 56 -3.38 -15.11 -21.26
N ARG A 57 -3.76 -16.09 -20.45
CA ARG A 57 -5.07 -16.55 -19.99
C ARG A 57 -5.28 -16.32 -18.50
N VAL A 58 -6.27 -15.59 -18.01
CA VAL A 58 -6.74 -15.75 -16.61
C VAL A 58 -8.10 -16.44 -16.65
N ILE A 59 -8.23 -17.58 -15.95
CA ILE A 59 -9.49 -18.32 -15.84
C ILE A 59 -9.98 -18.19 -14.39
N VAL A 60 -11.19 -17.67 -14.23
CA VAL A 60 -11.87 -17.50 -12.93
C VAL A 60 -12.97 -18.54 -12.83
N LYS A 61 -12.98 -19.31 -11.73
CA LYS A 61 -13.98 -20.34 -11.39
C LYS A 61 -14.34 -20.23 -9.91
N GLY A 62 -15.37 -19.45 -9.58
CA GLY A 62 -15.70 -19.12 -8.20
C GLY A 62 -14.55 -18.41 -7.50
N ASP A 63 -13.96 -19.08 -6.50
CA ASP A 63 -12.79 -18.57 -5.77
C ASP A 63 -11.45 -19.08 -6.32
N ASP A 64 -11.49 -20.03 -7.26
CA ASP A 64 -10.29 -20.57 -7.91
C ASP A 64 -9.89 -19.70 -9.11
N VAL A 65 -8.61 -19.33 -9.17
CA VAL A 65 -8.03 -18.54 -10.26
C VAL A 65 -6.83 -19.26 -10.83
N GLU A 66 -6.85 -19.45 -12.15
CA GLU A 66 -5.79 -20.12 -12.89
C GLU A 66 -5.15 -19.15 -13.88
N ILE A 67 -3.82 -19.11 -13.92
CA ILE A 67 -3.06 -18.36 -14.91
C ILE A 67 -2.42 -19.33 -15.89
N THR A 68 -2.65 -19.10 -17.18
CA THR A 68 -2.05 -19.88 -18.28
C THR A 68 -1.38 -18.94 -19.27
N TRP A 69 -0.20 -19.27 -19.76
CA TRP A 69 0.43 -18.53 -20.86
C TRP A 69 1.28 -19.49 -21.69
N ASN A 70 1.37 -19.22 -22.98
CA ASN A 70 2.10 -20.06 -23.92
C ASN A 70 3.37 -19.34 -24.33
N GLY A 71 4.46 -19.59 -23.61
CA GLY A 71 5.77 -19.13 -24.06
C GLY A 71 6.91 -19.73 -23.26
N SER A 72 8.10 -19.47 -23.76
CA SER A 72 9.37 -19.74 -23.12
C SER A 72 10.10 -18.40 -23.09
N ALA A 73 9.93 -17.61 -22.02
CA ALA A 73 10.61 -16.32 -21.98
C ALA A 73 12.12 -16.52 -21.80
N PRO A 74 12.96 -15.69 -22.45
CA PRO A 74 14.39 -15.70 -22.17
C PRO A 74 14.64 -15.25 -20.72
N TYR A 75 15.45 -16.02 -19.99
CA TYR A 75 15.90 -15.65 -18.65
C TYR A 75 16.67 -14.33 -18.69
N LYS A 76 16.16 -13.29 -18.01
CA LYS A 76 16.95 -12.09 -17.70
C LYS A 76 17.50 -12.21 -16.27
N PRO A 77 18.81 -12.07 -16.06
CA PRO A 77 19.35 -11.97 -14.72
C PRO A 77 18.85 -10.69 -14.03
N PHE A 78 18.57 -10.80 -12.72
CA PHE A 78 18.23 -9.65 -11.87
C PHE A 78 19.39 -8.65 -11.81
N GLU A 79 19.16 -7.42 -12.25
CA GLU A 79 20.05 -6.29 -11.96
C GLU A 79 19.62 -5.67 -10.62
N TYR A 80 20.40 -5.92 -9.57
CA TYR A 80 20.25 -5.20 -8.31
C TYR A 80 20.67 -3.74 -8.53
N ALA A 81 19.71 -2.83 -8.52
CA ALA A 81 20.01 -1.42 -8.36
C ALA A 81 20.62 -1.23 -6.96
N ARG A 82 21.92 -0.86 -6.92
CA ARG A 82 22.60 -0.47 -5.69
C ARG A 82 21.84 0.69 -5.04
N SER A 83 21.45 0.52 -3.78
CA SER A 83 20.93 1.62 -2.97
C SER A 83 22.10 2.50 -2.55
N ASP A 84 22.24 3.66 -3.18
CA ASP A 84 23.10 4.72 -2.66
C ASP A 84 22.62 5.14 -1.26
N GLU A 85 23.56 5.34 -0.33
CA GLU A 85 23.31 6.02 0.94
C GLU A 85 22.91 7.48 0.65
N ARG A 86 21.60 7.73 0.64
CA ARG A 86 21.02 9.05 0.36
C ARG A 86 20.53 9.73 1.62
N GLU A 87 20.45 11.05 1.56
CA GLU A 87 20.15 11.95 2.67
C GLU A 87 18.69 11.82 3.16
N ILE A 88 18.51 11.71 4.48
CA ILE A 88 17.19 11.61 5.12
C ILE A 88 16.52 12.99 5.10
N ARG A 89 15.44 13.15 4.35
CA ARG A 89 14.58 14.35 4.40
C ARG A 89 13.47 14.18 5.42
N TYR A 90 13.26 15.21 6.24
CA TYR A 90 12.20 15.29 7.24
C TYR A 90 11.09 16.20 6.70
N ASP A 91 10.32 15.67 5.77
CA ASP A 91 9.22 16.38 5.12
C ASP A 91 7.96 16.29 6.00
N LEU A 92 7.22 17.39 6.09
CA LEU A 92 5.97 17.45 6.87
C LEU A 92 4.84 16.65 6.20
N SER A 93 4.91 16.48 4.89
CA SER A 93 3.90 15.82 4.09
C SER A 93 4.53 14.87 3.08
N LEU A 94 4.03 13.64 3.02
CA LEU A 94 4.49 12.61 2.09
C LEU A 94 3.30 12.08 1.27
N ILE A 95 3.56 11.61 0.05
CA ILE A 95 2.54 10.96 -0.79
C ILE A 95 2.54 9.46 -0.49
N ALA A 96 1.36 8.87 -0.42
CA ALA A 96 1.17 7.43 -0.31
C ALA A 96 0.15 6.93 -1.32
N SER A 97 0.36 5.71 -1.81
CA SER A 97 -0.59 4.95 -2.61
C SER A 97 -1.58 4.22 -1.71
N LEU A 98 -2.87 4.43 -1.94
CA LEU A 98 -3.91 3.63 -1.31
C LEU A 98 -3.88 2.20 -1.86
N VAL A 99 -4.11 1.22 -0.99
CA VAL A 99 -4.05 -0.20 -1.32
C VAL A 99 -5.42 -0.80 -1.00
N PRO A 100 -6.33 -0.94 -1.98
CA PRO A 100 -7.58 -1.67 -1.77
C PRO A 100 -7.26 -3.15 -1.48
N GLU A 101 -7.87 -3.68 -0.43
CA GLU A 101 -7.62 -5.06 0.02
C GLU A 101 -8.71 -6.02 -0.48
N GLU A 102 -9.91 -5.51 -0.70
CA GLU A 102 -11.08 -6.30 -1.10
C GLU A 102 -11.80 -5.68 -2.30
N PHE A 103 -12.45 -6.53 -3.11
CA PHE A 103 -13.38 -6.05 -4.13
C PHE A 103 -14.59 -5.40 -3.46
N ASP A 104 -15.20 -4.45 -4.16
CA ASP A 104 -16.34 -3.66 -3.67
C ASP A 104 -16.07 -2.87 -2.38
N GLN A 105 -14.79 -2.80 -1.94
CA GLN A 105 -14.39 -1.98 -0.80
C GLN A 105 -14.65 -0.50 -1.12
N PRO A 106 -15.37 0.22 -0.25
CA PRO A 106 -15.68 1.62 -0.47
C PRO A 106 -14.41 2.47 -0.40
N HIS A 107 -14.37 3.52 -1.20
CA HIS A 107 -13.23 4.43 -1.18
C HIS A 107 -13.16 5.21 0.16
N PRO A 108 -12.02 5.16 0.89
CA PRO A 108 -11.96 5.61 2.28
C PRO A 108 -12.19 7.11 2.48
N LEU A 109 -11.83 7.92 1.49
CA LEU A 109 -11.79 9.38 1.62
C LEU A 109 -12.98 10.07 0.95
N THR A 110 -13.95 9.32 0.41
CA THR A 110 -15.13 9.87 -0.24
C THR A 110 -16.03 10.60 0.76
N ASP A 111 -16.25 10.01 1.92
CA ASP A 111 -17.13 10.56 2.97
C ASP A 111 -16.38 11.34 4.06
N ASN A 112 -15.04 11.41 3.99
CA ASN A 112 -14.22 12.05 5.01
C ASN A 112 -13.19 13.04 4.41
N PRO A 113 -13.63 14.26 4.03
CA PRO A 113 -12.78 15.26 3.39
C PRO A 113 -11.72 15.84 4.35
N TYR A 114 -11.93 15.74 5.66
CA TYR A 114 -10.97 16.21 6.67
C TYR A 114 -9.84 15.21 6.92
N GLY A 115 -9.98 13.98 6.42
CA GLY A 115 -9.01 12.92 6.56
C GLY A 115 -9.10 12.14 7.87
N PHE A 116 -8.22 11.16 8.01
CA PHE A 116 -8.19 10.26 9.17
C PHE A 116 -6.95 10.54 10.02
N LYS A 117 -7.16 10.78 11.32
CA LYS A 117 -6.07 10.78 12.29
C LYS A 117 -5.62 9.34 12.53
N CYS A 118 -4.34 9.07 12.38
CA CYS A 118 -3.74 7.76 12.62
C CYS A 118 -2.30 7.89 13.10
N ARG A 119 -1.63 6.74 13.28
CA ARG A 119 -0.21 6.69 13.57
C ARG A 119 0.48 5.83 12.51
N THR A 120 1.59 6.30 11.96
CA THR A 120 2.37 5.52 10.97
C THR A 120 3.12 4.42 11.69
N ARG A 121 3.00 3.15 11.32
CA ARG A 121 3.82 2.08 11.92
C ARG A 121 5.08 1.78 11.12
N SER A 122 4.99 1.88 9.80
CA SER A 122 6.10 1.67 8.88
C SER A 122 5.86 2.47 7.59
N ILE A 123 6.44 2.01 6.47
CA ILE A 123 6.04 2.45 5.13
C ILE A 123 4.56 2.19 4.84
N ASP A 124 3.98 1.18 5.52
CA ASP A 124 2.57 0.88 5.47
C ASP A 124 1.83 1.61 6.60
N ILE A 125 0.74 2.28 6.23
CA ILE A 125 -0.09 3.11 7.08
C ILE A 125 -1.49 2.48 7.12
N GLU A 126 -1.91 2.11 8.32
CA GLU A 126 -3.27 1.64 8.58
C GLU A 126 -4.08 2.79 9.18
N PHE A 127 -5.27 3.04 8.63
CA PHE A 127 -6.15 4.12 9.07
C PHE A 127 -7.63 3.73 8.94
N GLY A 128 -8.52 4.55 9.48
CA GLY A 128 -9.94 4.23 9.59
C GLY A 128 -10.33 3.67 10.96
N VAL A 129 -11.59 3.93 11.34
CA VAL A 129 -12.13 3.61 12.68
C VAL A 129 -12.88 2.29 12.66
N LEU A 130 -13.94 2.20 11.85
CA LEU A 130 -14.78 1.01 11.70
C LEU A 130 -14.17 0.04 10.69
N GLU A 131 -13.86 0.53 9.50
CA GLU A 131 -13.11 -0.20 8.48
C GLU A 131 -11.62 0.14 8.58
N LYS A 132 -10.77 -0.86 8.35
CA LYS A 132 -9.32 -0.67 8.28
C LYS A 132 -8.91 -0.55 6.82
N TYR A 133 -8.33 0.59 6.48
CA TYR A 133 -7.78 0.88 5.16
C TYR A 133 -6.27 0.95 5.24
N ARG A 134 -5.62 0.75 4.10
CA ARG A 134 -4.17 0.74 3.99
C ARG A 134 -3.69 1.71 2.93
N ALA A 135 -2.61 2.41 3.27
CA ALA A 135 -1.81 3.17 2.32
C ALA A 135 -0.34 2.75 2.44
N ARG A 136 0.40 2.82 1.34
CA ARG A 136 1.84 2.62 1.31
C ARG A 136 2.51 3.89 0.85
N LEU A 137 3.40 4.42 1.68
CA LEU A 137 4.22 5.58 1.37
C LEU A 137 5.02 5.36 0.08
N ASP A 138 4.98 6.35 -0.82
CA ASP A 138 5.63 6.28 -2.12
C ASP A 138 7.12 6.62 -2.05
N GLY A 139 7.93 5.90 -2.84
CA GLY A 139 9.36 6.14 -2.95
C GLY A 139 10.20 5.55 -1.82
N TYR A 140 11.51 5.85 -1.85
CA TYR A 140 12.45 5.39 -0.83
C TYR A 140 12.41 6.29 0.40
N ILE A 141 11.45 6.04 1.28
CA ILE A 141 11.30 6.81 2.53
C ILE A 141 12.25 6.22 3.58
N GLN A 142 13.40 6.86 3.77
CA GLN A 142 14.34 6.51 4.85
C GLN A 142 13.90 7.02 6.23
N PHE A 143 12.73 7.64 6.29
CA PHE A 143 12.12 8.17 7.50
C PHE A 143 10.93 7.31 7.94
N PRO A 144 11.17 6.17 8.61
CA PRO A 144 10.15 5.55 9.42
C PRO A 144 10.18 6.29 10.76
N VAL A 145 9.33 7.30 10.95
CA VAL A 145 8.85 7.50 12.31
C VAL A 145 7.92 6.34 12.56
N MET A 146 8.51 5.28 13.11
CA MET A 146 7.70 4.23 13.71
C MET A 146 6.91 4.93 14.81
N ASP A 147 5.61 4.97 14.60
CA ASP A 147 4.57 5.48 15.47
C ASP A 147 4.36 7.01 15.53
N ALA A 148 4.62 7.78 14.46
CA ALA A 148 4.27 9.21 14.45
C ALA A 148 2.75 9.44 14.32
N PRO A 149 2.15 10.35 15.11
CA PRO A 149 0.85 10.93 14.79
C PRO A 149 0.86 11.57 13.40
N CYS A 150 -0.16 11.27 12.60
CA CYS A 150 -0.35 11.84 11.27
C CYS A 150 -1.82 11.93 10.90
N VAL A 151 -2.11 12.65 9.82
CA VAL A 151 -3.43 12.73 9.19
C VAL A 151 -3.31 12.29 7.74
N VAL A 152 -4.09 11.30 7.34
CA VAL A 152 -4.23 10.87 5.94
C VAL A 152 -5.35 11.69 5.30
N LYS A 153 -5.02 12.42 4.23
CA LYS A 153 -5.92 13.33 3.50
C LYS A 153 -6.03 12.94 2.02
N PRO A 154 -7.14 13.26 1.35
CA PRO A 154 -7.25 13.07 -0.09
C PRO A 154 -6.19 13.88 -0.84
N LEU A 155 -5.66 13.31 -1.92
CA LEU A 155 -4.85 14.04 -2.91
C LEU A 155 -5.74 14.38 -4.10
N GLU A 156 -5.92 15.67 -4.37
CA GLU A 156 -6.81 16.13 -5.43
C GLU A 156 -6.35 15.65 -6.81
N GLY A 157 -7.27 15.08 -7.60
CA GLY A 157 -6.98 14.56 -8.94
C GLY A 157 -6.34 13.17 -8.98
N GLU A 158 -5.95 12.60 -7.83
CA GLU A 158 -5.30 11.28 -7.77
C GLU A 158 -6.07 10.32 -6.85
N PRO A 159 -7.08 9.58 -7.35
CA PRO A 159 -7.99 8.80 -6.52
C PRO A 159 -7.33 7.62 -5.78
N LEU A 160 -6.21 7.12 -6.26
CA LEU A 160 -5.44 6.06 -5.58
C LEU A 160 -4.31 6.59 -4.72
N LYS A 161 -4.32 7.89 -4.43
CA LYS A 161 -3.24 8.55 -3.72
C LYS A 161 -3.80 9.40 -2.60
N CYS A 162 -3.01 9.51 -1.56
CA CYS A 162 -3.34 10.32 -0.39
C CYS A 162 -2.11 11.06 0.09
N LEU A 163 -2.35 12.19 0.75
CA LEU A 163 -1.34 12.95 1.45
C LEU A 163 -1.28 12.50 2.90
N VAL A 164 -0.11 12.13 3.37
CA VAL A 164 0.18 11.81 4.77
C VAL A 164 0.85 13.01 5.39
N VAL A 165 0.12 13.73 6.25
CA VAL A 165 0.63 14.93 6.94
C VAL A 165 1.01 14.56 8.36
N PHE A 166 2.29 14.67 8.69
CA PHE A 166 2.80 14.42 10.03
C PHE A 166 2.55 15.60 10.94
N ASP A 167 2.50 15.33 12.25
CA ASP A 167 2.40 16.37 13.26
C ASP A 167 3.68 17.22 13.31
N GLU A 168 3.51 18.55 13.36
CA GLU A 168 4.62 19.51 13.23
C GLU A 168 5.61 19.36 14.39
N GLU A 169 5.10 19.18 15.60
CA GLU A 169 5.87 18.96 16.83
C GLU A 169 6.69 17.67 16.73
N THR A 170 6.12 16.63 16.14
CA THR A 170 6.81 15.35 15.94
C THR A 170 7.97 15.54 14.97
N ILE A 171 7.76 16.23 13.84
CA ILE A 171 8.81 16.52 12.86
C ILE A 171 9.88 17.44 13.43
N PHE A 172 9.50 18.49 14.16
CA PHE A 172 10.42 19.42 14.79
C PHE A 172 11.34 18.72 15.79
N LEU A 173 10.77 17.92 16.70
CA LEU A 173 11.53 17.18 17.70
C LEU A 173 12.43 16.13 17.05
N ALA A 174 11.95 15.45 16.01
CA ALA A 174 12.74 14.49 15.26
C ALA A 174 13.95 15.15 14.56
N LYS A 175 13.75 16.31 13.94
CA LYS A 175 14.82 17.12 13.31
C LYS A 175 15.86 17.58 14.33
N ARG A 176 15.42 18.06 15.49
CA ARG A 176 16.28 18.73 16.47
C ARG A 176 16.98 17.79 17.44
N TYR A 177 16.31 16.73 17.87
CA TYR A 177 16.76 15.85 18.94
C TYR A 177 16.91 14.38 18.53
N GLY A 178 16.51 14.05 17.29
CA GLY A 178 16.56 12.70 16.77
C GLY A 178 15.26 11.91 16.99
N ARG A 179 15.27 10.67 16.48
CA ARG A 179 14.08 9.82 16.36
C ARG A 179 13.48 9.42 17.72
N GLY A 180 12.15 9.31 17.77
CA GLY A 180 11.40 8.83 18.94
C GLY A 180 11.50 9.70 20.20
N VAL A 181 12.00 10.94 20.08
CA VAL A 181 12.07 11.87 21.22
C VAL A 181 10.68 12.37 21.60
N HIS A 182 9.83 12.66 20.62
CA HIS A 182 8.44 13.07 20.87
C HIS A 182 7.70 12.05 21.74
N ASP A 183 7.63 10.80 21.32
CA ASP A 183 6.88 9.77 22.08
C ASP A 183 7.46 9.52 23.47
N ARG A 184 8.80 9.58 23.62
CA ARG A 184 9.44 9.50 24.93
C ARG A 184 9.04 10.65 25.86
N LEU A 185 8.99 11.87 25.34
CA LEU A 185 8.57 13.05 26.11
C LEU A 185 7.08 12.98 26.48
N VAL A 186 6.22 12.57 25.54
CA VAL A 186 4.79 12.36 25.79
C VAL A 186 4.58 11.28 26.85
N ALA A 187 5.23 10.12 26.73
CA ALA A 187 5.12 9.06 27.71
C ALA A 187 5.58 9.50 29.11
N LYS A 188 6.68 10.27 29.18
CA LYS A 188 7.17 10.82 30.45
C LYS A 188 6.15 11.80 31.07
N ALA A 189 5.61 12.71 30.28
CA ALA A 189 4.60 13.66 30.74
C ALA A 189 3.32 12.96 31.22
N VAL A 190 2.85 11.95 30.49
CA VAL A 190 1.67 11.15 30.89
C VAL A 190 1.92 10.43 32.21
N ASN A 191 3.09 9.80 32.39
CA ASN A 191 3.44 9.13 33.64
C ASN A 191 3.51 10.10 34.82
N GLU A 192 4.08 11.30 34.63
CA GLU A 192 4.12 12.35 35.65
C GLU A 192 2.71 12.83 36.02
N LEU A 193 1.82 13.02 35.04
CA LEU A 193 0.42 13.38 35.28
C LEU A 193 -0.36 12.28 36.00
N GLN A 194 -0.16 11.02 35.63
CA GLN A 194 -0.79 9.88 36.31
C GLN A 194 -0.36 9.78 37.77
N ALA A 195 0.91 10.06 38.09
CA ALA A 195 1.39 10.08 39.46
C ALA A 195 0.78 11.21 40.32
N LEU A 196 0.22 12.24 39.69
CA LEU A 196 -0.44 13.37 40.35
C LEU A 196 -1.96 13.17 40.51
N LEU A 197 -2.54 12.19 39.82
CA LEU A 197 -3.96 11.85 39.95
C LEU A 197 -4.11 10.80 41.08
N PRO A 198 -4.80 11.12 42.20
CA PRO A 198 -4.96 10.24 43.36
C PRO A 198 -5.81 9.01 43.08
#